data_AF-H2ZJL8-F1
#
_entry.id   AF-H2ZJL8-F1
#
_cell.length_a   1.000
_cell.length_b   1.000
_cell.length_c   1.000
_cell.angle_alpha   90.00
_cell.angle_beta   90.00
_cell.angle_gamma   90.00
#
_symmetry.space_group_name_H-M   'P 1'
#
loop_
_entity.id
_entity.type
_entity.pdbx_description
1 polymer ?
#
loop_
_entity_poly.entity_id
_entity_poly.type
_entity_poly.pdbx_seq_one_letter_code
_entity_poly.pdbx_strand_id
1 'polypeptide(L)'
;MIGFSELRNRLRLQETMAKQHQMRLDILSKGLHDVQQQQTSTESKVEQYKRKLLELSHRVLKVMINQEIIRKAGYAIQPEEEHIRVHLESMFNELNAPTQFRGRLNELLSQVRMHHPSISSQPTSKLHPEAMEEIRIHLRMQQEGISTLVNILQEDSRDLRTIENSLAEDESSSSHGYHANQYPVYR
;
A
#
# COMPACT_ATOMS: atom_id res chain seq x y z
N MET A 1 -28.39 51.32 -12.10
CA MET A 1 -29.25 50.14 -12.29
C MET A 1 -30.69 50.55 -12.20
N ILE A 2 -31.21 51.18 -13.26
CA ILE A 2 -32.62 51.56 -13.34
C ILE A 2 -33.08 51.43 -14.80
N GLY A 3 -33.83 50.36 -15.09
CA GLY A 3 -34.51 50.15 -16.37
C GLY A 3 -34.43 48.73 -16.92
N PHE A 4 -35.47 48.29 -17.62
CA PHE A 4 -35.55 46.95 -18.25
C PHE A 4 -34.51 46.74 -19.37
N SER A 5 -34.00 47.81 -19.98
CA SER A 5 -32.93 47.76 -20.99
C SER A 5 -31.59 47.33 -20.42
N GLU A 6 -31.20 47.86 -19.25
CA GLU A 6 -29.98 47.46 -18.53
C GLU A 6 -30.09 46.02 -18.03
N LEU A 7 -31.27 45.63 -17.52
CA LEU A 7 -31.51 44.24 -17.09
C LEU A 7 -31.39 43.26 -18.26
N ARG A 8 -31.93 43.60 -19.44
CA ARG A 8 -31.76 42.82 -20.66
C ARG A 8 -30.31 42.73 -21.11
N ASN A 9 -29.53 43.80 -20.96
CA ASN A 9 -28.09 43.79 -21.26
C ASN A 9 -27.33 42.86 -20.30
N ARG A 10 -27.63 42.93 -19.00
CA ARG A 10 -27.07 42.02 -17.99
C ARG A 10 -27.42 40.57 -18.28
N LEU A 11 -28.66 40.27 -18.65
CA LEU A 11 -29.09 38.92 -19.00
C LEU A 11 -28.27 38.35 -20.17
N ARG A 12 -28.07 39.14 -21.24
CA ARG A 12 -27.22 38.73 -22.37
C ARG A 12 -25.78 38.46 -21.94
N LEU A 13 -25.20 39.32 -21.10
CA LEU A 13 -23.85 39.11 -20.56
C LEU A 13 -23.77 37.83 -19.72
N GLN A 14 -24.77 37.57 -18.88
CA GLN A 14 -24.87 36.35 -18.09
C GLN A 14 -25.00 35.11 -18.96
N GLU A 15 -25.77 35.15 -20.05
CA GLU A 15 -25.85 34.04 -21.02
C GLU A 15 -24.51 33.77 -21.69
N THR A 16 -23.76 34.82 -22.09
CA THR A 16 -22.41 34.63 -22.64
C THR A 16 -21.44 34.06 -21.62
N MET A 17 -21.48 34.53 -20.36
CA MET A 17 -20.63 33.98 -19.29
C MET A 17 -20.99 32.52 -18.97
N ALA A 18 -22.28 32.18 -18.93
CA ALA A 18 -22.73 30.82 -18.70
C ALA A 18 -22.24 29.87 -19.80
N LYS A 19 -22.30 30.29 -21.08
CA LYS A 19 -21.72 29.53 -22.20
C LYS A 19 -20.22 29.32 -22.06
N GLN A 20 -19.47 30.35 -21.65
CA GLN A 20 -18.04 30.24 -21.41
C GLN A 20 -17.70 29.30 -20.24
N HIS A 21 -18.45 29.37 -19.15
CA HIS A 21 -18.28 28.46 -18.02
C HIS A 21 -18.62 27.02 -18.41
N GLN A 22 -19.68 26.78 -19.17
CA GLN A 22 -20.01 25.46 -19.68
C GLN A 22 -18.88 24.88 -20.53
N MET A 23 -18.34 25.65 -21.48
CA MET A 23 -17.20 25.21 -22.29
C MET A 23 -15.98 24.85 -21.43
N ARG A 24 -15.71 25.59 -20.36
CA ARG A 24 -14.61 25.26 -19.43
C ARG A 24 -14.90 23.97 -18.65
N LEU A 25 -16.13 23.77 -18.18
CA LEU A 25 -16.53 22.54 -17.50
C LEU A 25 -16.40 21.33 -18.42
N ASP A 26 -16.74 21.47 -19.70
CA ASP A 26 -16.60 20.39 -20.70
C ASP A 26 -15.12 20.02 -20.92
N ILE A 27 -14.23 21.03 -20.99
CA ILE A 27 -12.77 20.79 -21.10
C ILE A 27 -12.25 20.08 -19.84
N LEU A 28 -12.65 20.53 -18.65
CA LEU A 28 -12.25 19.90 -17.39
C LEU A 28 -12.78 18.48 -17.27
N SER A 29 -14.03 18.24 -17.67
CA SER A 29 -14.64 16.90 -17.68
C SER A 29 -13.88 15.96 -18.62
N LYS A 30 -13.51 16.43 -19.81
CA LYS A 30 -12.67 15.65 -20.73
C LYS A 30 -11.29 15.36 -20.14
N GLY A 31 -10.63 16.36 -19.56
CA GLY A 31 -9.33 16.16 -18.90
C GLY A 31 -9.40 15.16 -17.75
N LEU A 32 -10.47 15.21 -16.94
CA LEU A 32 -10.71 14.24 -15.87
C LEU A 32 -10.89 12.83 -16.43
N HIS A 33 -11.63 12.68 -17.53
CA HIS A 33 -11.81 11.38 -18.20
C HIS A 33 -10.48 10.82 -18.71
N ASP A 34 -9.65 11.66 -19.35
CA ASP A 34 -8.34 11.26 -19.86
C ASP A 34 -7.42 10.81 -18.72
N VAL A 35 -7.38 11.55 -17.61
CA VAL A 35 -6.61 11.17 -16.40
C VAL A 35 -7.13 9.86 -15.80
N GLN A 36 -8.45 9.69 -15.71
CA GLN A 36 -9.05 8.47 -15.18
C GLN A 36 -8.71 7.25 -16.06
N GLN A 37 -8.74 7.41 -17.38
CA GLN A 37 -8.34 6.36 -18.32
C GLN A 37 -6.85 6.01 -18.17
N GLN A 38 -5.98 7.01 -18.03
CA GLN A 38 -4.55 6.81 -17.78
C GLN A 38 -4.30 6.12 -16.44
N GLN A 39 -5.06 6.47 -15.39
CA GLN A 39 -4.98 5.82 -14.09
C GLN A 39 -5.27 4.32 -14.22
N THR A 40 -6.39 3.93 -14.82
CA THR A 40 -6.73 2.52 -15.02
C THR A 40 -5.69 1.77 -15.85
N SER A 41 -5.13 2.42 -16.90
CA SER A 41 -4.03 1.83 -17.67
C SER A 41 -2.77 1.62 -16.83
N THR A 42 -2.44 2.59 -15.98
CA THR A 42 -1.27 2.53 -15.11
C THR A 42 -1.43 1.47 -14.02
N GLU A 43 -2.61 1.36 -13.41
CA GLU A 43 -2.95 0.31 -12.46
C GLU A 43 -2.76 -1.09 -13.08
N SER A 44 -3.23 -1.29 -14.31
CA SER A 44 -3.01 -2.55 -15.04
C SER A 44 -1.51 -2.83 -15.26
N LYS A 45 -0.73 -1.82 -15.66
CA LYS A 45 0.73 -1.97 -15.84
C LYS A 45 1.45 -2.29 -14.53
N VAL A 46 1.04 -1.66 -13.42
CA VAL A 46 1.59 -1.95 -12.09
C VAL A 46 1.37 -3.42 -11.73
N GLU A 47 0.17 -3.96 -11.93
CA GLU A 47 -0.11 -5.36 -11.67
C GLU A 47 0.69 -6.31 -12.59
N GLN A 48 0.88 -5.94 -13.85
CA GLN A 48 1.76 -6.69 -14.76
C GLN A 48 3.22 -6.69 -14.28
N TYR A 49 3.74 -5.54 -13.84
CA TYR A 49 5.10 -5.43 -13.33
C TYR A 49 5.29 -6.17 -12.01
N LYS A 50 4.31 -6.18 -11.11
CA LYS A 50 4.35 -7.00 -9.88
C LYS A 50 4.48 -8.50 -10.21
N ARG A 51 3.68 -8.99 -11.17
CA ARG A 51 3.79 -10.40 -11.63
C ARG A 51 5.15 -10.67 -12.25
N LYS A 52 5.66 -9.75 -13.09
CA LYS A 52 6.96 -9.91 -13.72
C LYS A 52 8.11 -9.90 -12.72
N LEU A 53 8.04 -9.05 -11.70
CA LEU A 53 9.01 -9.00 -10.62
C LEU A 53 9.05 -10.34 -9.86
N LEU A 54 7.90 -10.92 -9.54
CA LEU A 54 7.83 -12.23 -8.88
C LEU A 54 8.43 -13.33 -9.76
N GLU A 55 8.09 -13.37 -11.05
CA GLU A 55 8.66 -14.32 -12.01
C GLU A 55 10.19 -14.20 -12.09
N LEU A 56 10.70 -12.97 -12.23
CA LEU A 56 12.13 -12.70 -12.33
C LEU A 56 12.86 -13.02 -11.02
N SER A 57 12.29 -12.65 -9.87
CA SER A 57 12.83 -12.99 -8.55
C SER A 57 13.00 -14.50 -8.37
N HIS A 58 11.98 -15.28 -8.73
CA HIS A 58 12.05 -16.74 -8.72
C HIS A 58 13.12 -17.29 -9.67
N ARG A 59 13.25 -16.72 -10.89
CA ARG A 59 14.29 -17.12 -11.85
C ARG A 59 15.70 -16.82 -11.34
N VAL A 60 15.90 -15.64 -10.75
CA VAL A 60 17.18 -15.23 -10.15
C VAL A 60 17.52 -16.17 -9.01
N LEU A 61 16.58 -16.46 -8.12
CA LEU A 61 16.78 -17.41 -7.02
C LEU A 61 17.21 -18.80 -7.55
N LYS A 62 16.55 -19.31 -8.61
CA LYS A 62 16.91 -20.59 -9.23
C LYS A 62 18.33 -20.59 -9.80
N VAL A 63 18.76 -19.49 -10.44
CA VAL A 63 20.12 -19.34 -10.95
C VAL A 63 21.12 -19.30 -9.79
N MET A 64 20.85 -18.54 -8.74
CA MET A 64 21.70 -18.47 -7.55
C MET A 64 21.86 -19.84 -6.88
N ILE A 65 20.77 -20.60 -6.72
CA ILE A 65 20.81 -21.97 -6.17
C ILE A 65 21.72 -22.86 -7.03
N ASN A 66 21.51 -22.88 -8.35
CA ASN A 66 22.33 -23.71 -9.24
C ASN A 66 23.80 -23.30 -9.22
N GLN A 67 24.08 -21.99 -9.18
CA GLN A 67 25.44 -21.47 -9.11
C GLN A 67 26.13 -21.90 -7.82
N GLU A 68 25.44 -21.81 -6.67
CA GLU A 68 26.02 -22.18 -5.39
C GLU A 68 26.26 -23.69 -5.30
N ILE A 69 25.34 -24.52 -5.83
CA ILE A 69 25.54 -25.98 -5.94
C ILE A 69 26.80 -26.31 -6.76
N ILE A 70 26.97 -25.68 -7.93
CA ILE A 70 28.14 -25.92 -8.79
C ILE A 70 29.43 -25.45 -8.11
N ARG A 71 29.40 -24.27 -7.49
CA ARG A 71 30.55 -23.69 -6.79
C ARG A 71 30.98 -24.53 -5.57
N LYS A 72 30.02 -25.12 -4.86
CA LYS A 72 30.24 -25.90 -3.63
C LYS A 72 30.35 -27.42 -3.90
N ALA A 73 30.23 -27.86 -5.15
CA ALA A 73 30.38 -29.25 -5.50
C ALA A 73 31.76 -29.79 -5.07
N GLY A 74 31.76 -30.86 -4.28
CA GLY A 74 32.98 -31.49 -3.78
C GLY A 74 33.55 -30.90 -2.49
N TYR A 75 32.96 -29.84 -1.95
CA TYR A 75 33.25 -29.38 -0.59
C TYR A 75 32.41 -30.18 0.42
N ALA A 76 32.92 -30.29 1.66
CA ALA A 76 32.11 -30.82 2.76
C ALA A 76 30.99 -29.84 3.13
N ILE A 77 29.86 -30.38 3.60
CA ILE A 77 28.70 -29.60 4.04
C ILE A 77 29.14 -28.62 5.13
N GLN A 78 28.81 -27.34 4.95
CA GLN A 78 29.16 -26.28 5.88
C GLN A 78 28.10 -26.17 7.00
N PRO A 79 28.46 -25.70 8.21
CA PRO A 79 27.50 -25.55 9.29
C PRO A 79 26.37 -24.56 8.95
N GLU A 80 26.63 -23.55 8.12
CA GLU A 80 25.62 -22.61 7.65
C GLU A 80 24.60 -23.27 6.72
N GLU A 81 25.04 -24.20 5.86
CA GLU A 81 24.16 -24.96 4.96
C GLU A 81 23.23 -25.88 5.76
N GLU A 82 23.76 -26.50 6.80
CA GLU A 82 22.97 -27.32 7.73
C GLU A 82 21.92 -26.49 8.46
N HIS A 83 22.26 -25.27 8.89
CA HIS A 83 21.30 -24.36 9.52
C HIS A 83 20.15 -23.99 8.57
N ILE A 84 20.46 -23.67 7.31
CA ILE A 84 19.44 -23.38 6.28
C ILE A 84 18.57 -24.61 6.02
N ARG A 85 19.16 -25.81 5.93
CA ARG A 85 18.43 -27.07 5.75
C ARG A 85 17.42 -27.29 6.86
N VAL A 86 17.83 -27.19 8.11
CA VAL A 86 16.96 -27.36 9.29
C VAL A 86 15.80 -26.34 9.26
N HIS A 87 16.10 -25.08 8.91
CA HIS A 87 15.06 -24.05 8.82
C HIS A 87 14.03 -24.34 7.70
N LEU A 88 14.49 -24.77 6.53
CA LEU A 88 13.63 -25.17 5.41
C LEU A 88 12.79 -26.40 5.74
N GLU A 89 13.35 -27.38 6.45
CA GLU A 89 12.62 -28.57 6.90
C GLU A 89 11.52 -28.21 7.92
N SER A 90 11.80 -27.31 8.87
CA SER A 90 10.78 -26.82 9.80
C SER A 90 9.61 -26.19 9.05
N MET A 91 9.89 -25.25 8.14
CA MET A 91 8.86 -24.59 7.34
C MET A 91 8.08 -25.57 6.47
N PHE A 92 8.76 -26.55 5.86
CA PHE A 92 8.10 -27.58 5.06
C PHE A 92 7.17 -28.45 5.90
N ASN A 93 7.59 -28.84 7.11
CA ASN A 93 6.78 -29.64 8.02
C ASN A 93 5.58 -28.86 8.56
N GLU A 94 5.74 -27.58 8.88
CA GLU A 94 4.64 -26.70 9.28
C GLU A 94 3.60 -26.54 8.17
N LEU A 95 4.05 -26.36 6.93
CA LEU A 95 3.15 -26.21 5.77
C LEU A 95 2.38 -27.51 5.46
N ASN A 96 3.05 -28.66 5.60
CA ASN A 96 2.45 -29.97 5.32
C ASN A 96 1.68 -30.57 6.50
N ALA A 97 1.72 -29.95 7.68
CA ALA A 97 0.96 -30.39 8.84
C ALA A 97 -0.54 -30.45 8.47
N PRO A 98 -1.16 -31.65 8.45
CA PRO A 98 -2.45 -31.87 7.81
C PRO A 98 -3.59 -31.04 8.44
N THR A 99 -3.46 -30.71 9.72
CA THR A 99 -4.48 -29.99 10.50
C THR A 99 -4.25 -28.47 10.57
N GLN A 100 -3.07 -27.96 10.22
CA GLN A 100 -2.75 -26.53 10.38
C GLN A 100 -3.32 -25.70 9.23
N PHE A 101 -2.89 -25.97 7.99
CA PHE A 101 -3.30 -25.16 6.84
C PHE A 101 -4.43 -25.79 6.04
N ARG A 102 -4.26 -27.05 5.59
CA ARG A 102 -5.25 -27.73 4.74
C ARG A 102 -6.57 -27.98 5.48
N GLY A 103 -6.51 -28.42 6.73
CA GLY A 103 -7.69 -28.60 7.59
C GLY A 103 -8.49 -27.30 7.77
N ARG A 104 -7.82 -26.23 8.21
CA ARG A 104 -8.46 -24.91 8.42
C ARG A 104 -8.99 -24.28 7.12
N LEU A 105 -8.26 -24.42 6.00
CA LEU A 105 -8.75 -23.96 4.70
C LEU A 105 -10.03 -24.68 4.28
N ASN A 106 -10.07 -26.00 4.44
CA ASN A 106 -11.25 -26.80 4.11
C ASN A 106 -12.43 -26.46 5.03
N GLU A 107 -12.17 -26.23 6.31
CA GLU A 107 -13.18 -25.77 7.26
C GLU A 107 -13.75 -24.41 6.87
N LEU A 108 -12.88 -23.43 6.58
CA LEU A 108 -13.30 -22.09 6.14
C LEU A 108 -14.08 -22.15 4.82
N LEU A 109 -13.62 -22.94 3.84
CA LEU A 109 -14.32 -23.17 2.59
C LEU A 109 -15.70 -23.79 2.82
N SER A 110 -15.80 -24.73 3.77
CA SER A 110 -17.08 -25.34 4.16
C SER A 110 -18.01 -24.30 4.77
N GLN A 111 -17.53 -23.48 5.72
CA GLN A 111 -18.30 -22.40 6.34
C GLN A 111 -18.80 -21.40 5.29
N VAL A 112 -17.94 -20.93 4.39
CA VAL A 112 -18.32 -20.00 3.31
C VAL A 112 -19.42 -20.61 2.42
N ARG A 113 -19.29 -21.89 2.05
CA ARG A 113 -20.31 -22.59 1.25
C ARG A 113 -21.62 -22.76 2.01
N MET A 114 -21.58 -23.04 3.32
CA MET A 114 -22.78 -23.18 4.15
C MET A 114 -23.50 -21.85 4.36
N HIS A 115 -22.78 -20.74 4.47
CA HIS A 115 -23.35 -19.40 4.64
C HIS A 115 -23.84 -18.78 3.33
N HIS A 116 -23.31 -19.19 2.17
CA HIS A 116 -23.72 -18.67 0.87
C HIS A 116 -25.24 -18.74 0.58
N PRO A 117 -25.97 -19.85 0.85
CA PRO A 117 -27.43 -19.88 0.68
C PRO A 117 -28.19 -18.98 1.67
N SER A 118 -27.64 -18.70 2.85
CA SER A 118 -28.27 -17.79 3.84
C SER A 118 -28.14 -16.30 3.48
N ILE A 119 -27.21 -15.94 2.59
CA ILE A 119 -26.99 -14.57 2.08
C ILE A 119 -27.83 -14.30 0.82
N SER A 120 -28.31 -15.36 0.15
CA SER A 120 -29.20 -15.25 -1.01
C SER A 120 -30.65 -14.89 -0.63
N SER A 121 -30.98 -14.78 0.66
CA SER A 121 -32.25 -14.19 1.09
C SER A 121 -32.20 -12.69 0.79
N GLN A 122 -32.95 -12.30 -0.24
CA GLN A 122 -33.17 -10.92 -0.66
C GLN A 122 -33.27 -9.99 0.56
N PRO A 123 -32.44 -8.94 0.69
CA PRO A 123 -32.66 -7.93 1.72
C PRO A 123 -33.99 -7.24 1.41
N THR A 124 -35.03 -7.57 2.19
CA THR A 124 -36.38 -7.01 2.07
C THR A 124 -36.46 -5.56 2.55
N SER A 125 -35.36 -4.96 2.99
CA SER A 125 -35.27 -3.55 3.34
C SER A 125 -34.72 -2.76 2.17
N LYS A 126 -35.61 -2.22 1.33
CA LYS A 126 -35.28 -1.14 0.42
C LYS A 126 -34.91 0.09 1.26
N LEU A 127 -33.62 0.25 1.56
CA LEU A 127 -33.09 1.47 2.18
C LEU A 127 -33.47 2.67 1.32
N HIS A 128 -33.98 3.73 1.94
CA HIS A 128 -34.38 4.95 1.23
C HIS A 128 -33.15 5.59 0.57
N PRO A 129 -33.24 5.98 -0.72
CA PRO A 129 -32.07 6.46 -1.48
C PRO A 129 -31.45 7.75 -0.91
N GLU A 130 -32.23 8.56 -0.20
CA GLU A 130 -31.77 9.80 0.45
C GLU A 130 -30.87 9.52 1.66
N ALA A 131 -31.28 8.60 2.54
CA ALA A 131 -30.46 8.15 3.67
C ALA A 131 -29.15 7.50 3.21
N MET A 132 -29.14 6.83 2.05
CA MET A 132 -27.93 6.27 1.45
C MET A 132 -26.94 7.35 0.99
N GLU A 133 -27.42 8.49 0.51
CA GLU A 133 -26.54 9.59 0.10
C GLU A 133 -25.94 10.30 1.31
N GLU A 134 -26.73 10.52 2.36
CA GLU A 134 -26.22 11.04 3.64
C GLU A 134 -25.13 10.14 4.23
N ILE A 135 -25.37 8.82 4.23
CA ILE A 135 -24.37 7.83 4.68
C ILE A 135 -23.11 7.91 3.82
N ARG A 136 -23.22 8.03 2.49
CA ARG A 136 -22.04 8.20 1.61
C ARG A 136 -21.25 9.44 1.96
N ILE A 137 -21.91 10.58 2.14
CA ILE A 137 -21.25 11.84 2.46
C ILE A 137 -20.52 11.72 3.80
N HIS A 138 -21.18 11.17 4.81
CA HIS A 138 -20.59 10.96 6.13
C HIS A 138 -19.39 10.01 6.07
N LEU A 139 -19.51 8.87 5.38
CA LEU A 139 -18.41 7.93 5.19
C LEU A 139 -17.23 8.56 4.44
N ARG A 140 -17.50 9.41 3.45
CA ARG A 140 -16.45 10.13 2.71
C ARG A 140 -15.69 11.09 3.63
N MET A 141 -16.40 11.85 4.45
CA MET A 141 -15.79 12.75 5.43
C MET A 141 -14.96 11.98 6.47
N GLN A 142 -15.46 10.85 6.95
CA GLN A 142 -14.72 9.98 7.85
C GLN A 142 -13.46 9.41 7.18
N GLN A 143 -13.56 8.96 5.93
CA GLN A 143 -12.42 8.44 5.17
C GLN A 143 -11.33 9.51 4.98
N GLU A 144 -11.71 10.75 4.71
CA GLU A 144 -10.78 11.88 4.58
C GLU A 144 -10.10 12.17 5.92
N GLY A 145 -10.87 12.27 7.01
CA GLY A 145 -10.32 12.47 8.36
C GLY A 145 -9.35 11.37 8.77
N ILE A 146 -9.72 10.10 8.57
CA ILE A 146 -8.84 8.96 8.84
C ILE A 146 -7.57 9.03 7.98
N SER A 147 -7.69 9.37 6.69
CA SER A 147 -6.52 9.53 5.82
C SER A 147 -5.57 10.61 6.32
N THR A 148 -6.10 11.74 6.82
CA THR A 148 -5.25 12.79 7.39
C THR A 148 -4.53 12.34 8.65
N LEU A 149 -5.22 11.63 9.55
CA LEU A 149 -4.61 11.10 10.77
C LEU A 149 -3.53 10.06 10.46
N VAL A 150 -3.77 9.18 9.48
CA VAL A 150 -2.77 8.21 9.02
C VAL A 150 -1.53 8.92 8.47
N ASN A 151 -1.70 10.00 7.69
CA ASN A 151 -0.57 10.75 7.16
C ASN A 151 0.25 11.41 8.27
N ILE A 152 -0.40 12.04 9.26
CA ILE A 152 0.27 12.64 10.42
C ILE A 152 1.04 11.57 11.19
N LEU A 153 0.43 10.42 11.49
CA LEU A 153 1.10 9.34 12.20
C LEU A 153 2.30 8.77 11.42
N GLN A 154 2.23 8.73 10.10
CA GLN A 154 3.36 8.31 9.27
C GLN A 154 4.49 9.32 9.27
N GLU A 155 4.18 10.62 9.28
CA GLU A 155 5.16 11.71 9.40
C GLU A 155 5.83 11.67 10.78
N ASP A 156 5.04 11.64 11.85
CA ASP A 156 5.52 11.51 13.22
C ASP A 156 6.40 10.27 13.39
N SER A 157 6.03 9.13 12.79
CA SER A 157 6.86 7.92 12.85
C SER A 157 8.19 8.07 12.12
N ARG A 158 8.27 8.84 11.04
CA ARG A 158 9.54 9.14 10.34
C ARG A 158 10.39 10.11 11.15
N ASP A 159 9.77 11.10 11.77
CA ASP A 159 10.45 12.07 12.62
C ASP A 159 11.05 11.39 13.84
N LEU A 160 10.30 10.52 14.51
CA LEU A 160 10.80 9.71 15.63
C LEU A 160 12.00 8.85 15.24
N ARG A 161 11.97 8.21 14.06
CA ARG A 161 13.13 7.43 13.56
C ARG A 161 14.34 8.32 13.28
N THR A 162 14.11 9.54 12.80
CA THR A 162 15.19 10.50 12.56
C THR A 162 15.83 10.94 13.87
N ILE A 163 15.01 11.20 14.89
CA ILE A 163 15.47 11.52 16.25
C ILE A 163 16.25 10.34 16.84
N GLU A 164 15.70 9.13 16.77
CA GLU A 164 16.36 7.89 17.24
C GLU A 164 17.75 7.71 16.61
N ASN A 165 17.84 7.87 15.29
CA ASN A 165 19.11 7.76 14.57
C ASN A 165 20.10 8.88 14.99
N SER A 166 19.64 10.12 15.12
CA SER A 166 20.50 11.24 15.56
C SER A 166 21.03 11.04 16.98
N LEU A 167 20.21 10.51 17.88
CA LEU A 167 20.62 10.22 19.26
C LEU A 167 21.65 9.07 19.32
N ALA A 168 21.47 8.04 18.49
CA ALA A 168 22.45 6.95 18.37
C ALA A 168 23.80 7.42 17.80
N GLU A 169 23.79 8.39 16.88
CA GLU A 169 25.00 9.03 16.35
C GLU A 169 25.71 9.92 17.40
N ASP A 170 24.97 10.61 18.26
CA ASP A 170 25.53 11.41 19.36
C ASP A 170 26.15 10.54 20.47
N GLU A 171 25.53 9.40 20.81
CA GLU A 171 26.10 8.45 21.78
C GLU A 171 27.39 7.79 21.28
N SER A 172 27.46 7.46 19.99
CA SER A 172 28.67 6.89 19.37
C SER A 172 29.79 7.92 19.18
N SER A 173 29.45 9.21 19.00
CA SER A 173 30.39 10.33 18.98
C SER A 173 30.94 10.68 20.38
N SER A 174 30.11 10.57 21.43
CA SER A 174 30.53 10.79 22.83
C SER A 174 31.45 9.68 23.35
N SER A 175 31.28 8.43 22.88
CA SER A 175 32.15 7.30 23.25
C SER A 175 33.59 7.43 22.73
N HIS A 176 33.81 8.11 21.60
CA HIS A 176 35.16 8.34 21.03
C HIS A 176 35.99 9.42 21.75
N GLY A 177 35.39 10.20 22.65
CA GLY A 177 36.06 11.31 23.36
C GLY A 177 36.87 10.93 24.61
N TYR A 178 36.73 9.70 25.13
CA TYR A 178 37.26 9.34 26.46
C TYR A 178 38.54 8.49 26.49
N HIS A 179 39.18 8.20 25.35
CA HIS A 179 40.39 7.34 25.32
C HIS A 179 41.74 8.03 25.04
N ALA A 180 41.79 9.35 24.91
CA ALA A 180 43.07 10.06 24.69
C ALA A 180 43.61 10.69 25.98
N ASN A 181 44.01 9.87 26.97
CA ASN A 181 44.94 10.26 28.04
C ASN A 181 45.44 9.03 28.83
N GLN A 182 46.18 8.14 28.17
CA GLN A 182 47.12 7.25 28.86
C GLN A 182 48.53 7.69 28.51
N TYR A 183 49.17 8.36 29.47
CA TYR A 183 50.56 8.77 29.43
C TYR A 183 51.48 7.55 29.23
N PRO A 184 52.56 7.65 28.43
CA PRO A 184 53.54 6.59 28.33
C PRO A 184 54.39 6.57 29.61
N VAL A 185 54.45 5.39 30.24
CA VAL A 185 55.41 5.09 31.32
C VAL A 185 56.81 5.11 30.71
N TYR A 186 57.66 6.03 31.17
CA TYR A 186 59.08 6.00 30.87
C TYR A 186 59.80 5.05 31.84
N ARG A 187 60.46 4.06 31.23
CA ARG A 187 61.53 3.18 31.74
C ARG A 187 61.14 1.95 32.54
#